data_AF-A0A524CKY9-F1
#
_entry.id   AF-A0A524CKY9-F1
#
_cell.length_a   1.000
_cell.length_b   1.000
_cell.length_c   1.000
_cell.angle_alpha   90.00
_cell.angle_beta   90.00
_cell.angle_gamma   90.00
#
_symmetry.space_group_name_H-M   'P 1'
#
loop_
_entity.id
_entity.type
_entity.pdbx_description
1 polymer ?
#
loop_
_entity_poly.entity_id
_entity_poly.type
_entity_poly.pdbx_seq_one_letter_code
_entity_poly.pdbx_strand_id
1 'polypeptide(L)'
;MSEQFITHKEHKLFIDDFLKTYAKSKELDLQKGIPLKSKKNIESPFVYTLKYAMPEDAVDITNIIKSVYRGTYPYKELEDPEEIKRKIKDPDFNWVVFQKDSGENIACGAYEVNLETKSGTFHAVALKRKYHGKVRAEKAGLMFLSAVFSQYLGKVLRWSCEVVSHHYKSQVILKHLGMIPIAFLPKKDIFYEREVSEFIYIIYDKEMFSKYRLSETPNLINRALFSYFYSQQKFNLELPKVHGLITHNLHLDKAKIKALEKNLITRIEKDNFGKELVSFQIKNSESYFKFLHRANLHNVETLDYHIAELEELHLFTREIKQFIKNKKINYFELFVSAYEPCHQKLFYNAGFKPTGYIPSWKFDPDKNGFVDQLLFVYYKGKSFNNIKLIPDTVEFLKTIKFYNKIELAGLKPF
;
A
#
# COMPACT_ATOMS: atom_id res chain seq x y z
N MET A 1 -2.91 30.26 20.12
CA MET A 1 -3.38 28.88 19.84
C MET A 1 -2.21 27.92 20.03
N SER A 2 -2.14 27.38 21.25
CA SER A 2 -1.04 26.66 21.90
C SER A 2 -0.92 25.19 21.46
N GLU A 3 0.21 24.59 21.80
CA GLU A 3 0.71 23.21 21.53
C GLU A 3 -0.13 22.07 22.14
N GLN A 4 -1.42 22.29 22.45
CA GLN A 4 -2.32 21.32 23.08
C GLN A 4 -2.99 20.32 22.11
N PHE A 5 -2.55 20.22 20.86
CA PHE A 5 -3.21 19.34 19.87
C PHE A 5 -2.83 17.84 19.98
N ILE A 6 -1.88 17.48 20.84
CA ILE A 6 -1.30 16.13 20.91
C ILE A 6 -1.22 15.67 22.36
N THR A 7 -2.35 15.58 23.05
CA THR A 7 -2.48 14.74 24.25
C THR A 7 -3.19 13.45 23.87
N HIS A 8 -2.77 12.34 24.50
CA HIS A 8 -3.21 10.95 24.26
C HIS A 8 -4.71 10.82 23.97
N LYS A 9 -5.07 10.86 22.68
CA LYS A 9 -6.41 10.51 22.21
C LYS A 9 -6.37 9.05 21.72
N GLU A 10 -7.44 8.33 22.01
CA GLU A 10 -7.69 6.98 21.52
C GLU A 10 -7.34 6.84 20.04
N HIS A 11 -6.80 5.69 19.66
CA HIS A 11 -6.46 5.38 18.28
C HIS A 11 -7.70 5.52 17.39
N LYS A 12 -7.72 6.53 16.52
CA LYS A 12 -8.82 6.76 15.58
C LYS A 12 -8.60 5.85 14.39
N LEU A 13 -9.38 4.77 14.32
CA LEU A 13 -9.27 3.79 13.26
C LEU A 13 -10.12 4.15 12.02
N PHE A 14 -11.01 5.13 12.17
CA PHE A 14 -11.97 5.52 11.14
C PHE A 14 -11.84 7.00 10.75
N ILE A 15 -12.12 7.27 9.47
CA ILE A 15 -12.12 8.60 8.85
C ILE A 15 -13.09 9.52 9.58
N ASP A 16 -14.28 9.03 9.94
CA ASP A 16 -15.28 9.79 10.70
C ASP A 16 -14.74 10.32 12.02
N ASP A 17 -14.05 9.48 12.79
CA ASP A 17 -13.51 9.84 14.10
C ASP A 17 -12.35 10.84 13.95
N PHE A 18 -11.54 10.66 12.91
CA PHE A 18 -10.53 11.62 12.51
C PHE A 18 -11.15 13.00 12.20
N LEU A 19 -12.12 13.07 11.27
CA LEU A 19 -12.76 14.32 10.87
C LEU A 19 -13.60 14.96 11.98
N LYS A 20 -14.21 14.19 12.89
CA LYS A 20 -14.87 14.73 14.09
C LYS A 20 -13.87 15.43 15.00
N THR A 21 -12.70 14.83 15.20
CA THR A 21 -11.67 15.43 16.05
C THR A 21 -11.12 16.72 15.46
N TYR A 22 -11.05 16.79 14.14
CA TYR A 22 -10.58 17.96 13.41
C TYR A 22 -11.74 18.65 12.68
N ALA A 23 -12.88 18.86 13.33
CA ALA A 23 -14.07 19.42 12.65
C ALA A 23 -13.81 20.72 11.87
N LYS A 24 -12.92 21.59 12.38
CA LYS A 24 -12.50 22.83 11.69
C LYS A 24 -11.76 22.60 10.38
N SER A 25 -11.25 21.40 10.13
CA SER A 25 -10.57 21.04 8.89
C SER A 25 -11.50 20.47 7.81
N LYS A 26 -12.80 20.33 8.10
CA LYS A 26 -13.81 19.91 7.10
C LYS A 26 -14.07 20.94 6.00
N GLU A 27 -13.78 22.21 6.28
CA GLU A 27 -13.95 23.31 5.33
C GLU A 27 -12.70 23.56 4.47
N LEU A 28 -11.67 22.73 4.62
CA LEU A 28 -10.44 22.86 3.84
C LEU A 28 -10.68 22.44 2.38
N ASP A 29 -10.20 23.28 1.48
CA ASP A 29 -10.39 23.13 0.05
C ASP A 29 -9.07 23.33 -0.68
N LEU A 30 -8.56 22.25 -1.29
CA LEU A 30 -7.31 22.25 -2.05
C LEU A 30 -7.42 23.05 -3.36
N GLN A 31 -8.64 23.29 -3.89
CA GLN A 31 -8.84 24.14 -5.07
C GLN A 31 -8.63 25.62 -4.71
N LYS A 32 -9.11 26.04 -3.55
CA LYS A 32 -8.93 27.42 -3.03
C LYS A 32 -7.55 27.66 -2.45
N GLY A 33 -6.82 26.60 -2.16
CA GLY A 33 -5.52 26.65 -1.51
C GLY A 33 -5.64 26.81 0.01
N ILE A 34 -4.77 26.11 0.73
CA ILE A 34 -4.77 26.07 2.19
C ILE A 34 -3.47 26.73 2.70
N PRO A 35 -3.54 27.97 3.23
CA PRO A 35 -2.35 28.69 3.67
C PRO A 35 -1.82 28.15 5.00
N LEU A 36 -0.50 28.02 5.07
CA LEU A 36 0.24 27.55 6.23
C LEU A 36 1.46 28.42 6.48
N LYS A 37 1.84 28.54 7.76
CA LYS A 37 3.07 29.20 8.19
C LYS A 37 4.14 28.16 8.50
N SER A 38 5.39 28.48 8.17
CA SER A 38 6.56 27.74 8.64
C SER A 38 6.64 27.74 10.17
N LYS A 39 7.61 27.01 10.73
CA LYS A 39 7.91 27.13 12.17
C LYS A 39 8.32 28.57 12.52
N LYS A 40 8.01 28.98 13.74
CA LYS A 40 8.28 30.34 14.24
C LYS A 40 9.76 30.58 14.59
N ASN A 41 10.48 29.51 14.94
CA ASN A 41 11.85 29.56 15.46
C ASN A 41 12.92 29.42 14.37
N ILE A 42 12.63 29.87 13.14
CA ILE A 42 13.59 29.89 12.04
C ILE A 42 13.91 31.34 11.71
N GLU A 43 15.12 31.60 11.21
CA GLU A 43 15.62 32.96 10.89
C GLU A 43 14.69 33.75 9.96
N SER A 44 14.01 33.07 9.04
CA SER A 44 13.08 33.70 8.10
C SER A 44 11.81 32.87 7.96
N PRO A 45 10.78 33.14 8.79
CA PRO A 45 9.49 32.50 8.65
C PRO A 45 8.85 32.84 7.30
N PHE A 46 8.16 31.87 6.71
CA PHE A 46 7.50 32.03 5.40
C PHE A 46 6.10 31.40 5.41
N VAL A 47 5.27 31.88 4.49
CA VAL A 47 3.97 31.29 4.19
C VAL A 47 4.12 30.36 2.99
N TYR A 48 3.34 29.28 3.00
CA TYR A 48 3.20 28.36 1.87
C TYR A 48 1.76 27.86 1.82
N THR A 49 1.29 27.54 0.62
CA THR A 49 -0.08 27.12 0.35
C THR A 49 -0.09 25.71 -0.20
N LEU A 50 -0.93 24.85 0.36
CA LEU A 50 -1.22 23.53 -0.21
C LEU A 50 -2.33 23.70 -1.24
N LYS A 51 -2.09 23.30 -2.48
CA LYS A 51 -3.07 23.40 -3.56
C LYS A 51 -2.87 22.29 -4.59
N TYR A 52 -3.89 22.04 -5.42
CA TYR A 52 -3.73 21.17 -6.57
C TYR A 52 -2.61 21.67 -7.49
N ALA A 53 -1.82 20.72 -8.00
CA ALA A 53 -0.79 21.00 -8.99
C ALA A 53 -1.42 21.30 -10.34
N MET A 54 -0.77 22.17 -11.11
CA MET A 54 -1.10 22.45 -12.50
C MET A 54 -0.08 21.76 -13.43
N PRO A 55 -0.40 21.54 -14.71
CA PRO A 55 0.52 20.92 -15.67
C PRO A 55 1.93 21.54 -15.70
N GLU A 56 2.05 22.84 -15.41
CA GLU A 56 3.31 23.57 -15.37
C GLU A 56 4.20 23.19 -14.17
N ASP A 57 3.61 22.65 -13.09
CA ASP A 57 4.32 22.19 -11.89
C ASP A 57 5.06 20.86 -12.12
N ALA A 58 4.84 20.17 -13.26
CA ALA A 58 5.35 18.82 -13.51
C ALA A 58 6.88 18.72 -13.45
N VAL A 59 7.58 19.72 -14.00
CA VAL A 59 9.05 19.80 -13.96
C VAL A 59 9.55 19.97 -12.52
N ASP A 60 8.89 20.83 -11.75
CA ASP A 60 9.23 21.08 -10.35
C ASP A 60 9.00 19.85 -9.46
N ILE A 61 7.88 19.16 -9.64
CA ILE A 61 7.56 17.90 -8.94
C ILE A 61 8.63 16.85 -9.23
N THR A 62 8.95 16.65 -10.51
CA THR A 62 10.00 15.72 -10.95
C THR A 62 11.34 16.05 -10.30
N ASN A 63 11.71 17.34 -10.27
CA ASN A 63 12.96 17.80 -9.66
C ASN A 63 12.97 17.60 -8.13
N ILE A 64 11.84 17.78 -7.46
CA ILE A 64 11.70 17.49 -6.02
C ILE A 64 11.96 16.00 -5.77
N ILE A 65 11.30 15.11 -6.50
CA ILE A 65 11.42 13.65 -6.33
C ILE A 65 12.87 13.22 -6.61
N LYS A 66 13.43 13.59 -7.76
CA LYS A 66 14.83 13.31 -8.11
C LYS A 66 15.80 13.80 -7.04
N SER A 67 15.61 15.02 -6.51
CA SER A 67 16.49 15.59 -5.49
C SER A 67 16.38 14.86 -4.15
N VAL A 68 15.16 14.57 -3.69
CA VAL A 68 14.92 13.89 -2.41
C VAL A 68 15.50 12.48 -2.44
N TYR A 69 15.28 11.74 -3.52
CA TYR A 69 15.71 10.35 -3.67
C TYR A 69 17.02 10.18 -4.44
N ARG A 70 17.73 11.28 -4.75
CA ARG A 70 19.02 11.28 -5.48
C ARG A 70 18.98 10.52 -6.81
N GLY A 71 17.87 10.59 -7.53
CA GLY A 71 17.64 9.86 -8.79
C GLY A 71 17.50 8.34 -8.63
N THR A 72 17.32 7.85 -7.40
CA THR A 72 17.13 6.41 -7.10
C THR A 72 15.68 6.06 -6.80
N TYR A 73 14.73 6.89 -7.22
CA TYR A 73 13.31 6.58 -6.97
C TYR A 73 12.92 5.30 -7.76
N PRO A 74 12.21 4.34 -7.14
CA PRO A 74 11.91 3.05 -7.78
C PRO A 74 11.03 3.16 -9.03
N TYR A 75 10.10 4.12 -9.03
CA TYR A 75 9.12 4.34 -10.09
C TYR A 75 9.59 5.44 -11.04
N LYS A 76 10.28 5.05 -12.13
CA LYS A 76 10.93 5.96 -13.07
C LYS A 76 9.96 6.85 -13.84
N GLU A 77 8.71 6.44 -13.96
CA GLU A 77 7.63 7.28 -14.47
C GLU A 77 7.44 8.58 -13.65
N LEU A 78 7.79 8.61 -12.36
CA LEU A 78 7.71 9.84 -11.55
C LEU A 78 8.94 10.74 -11.69
N GLU A 79 9.93 10.30 -12.46
CA GLU A 79 11.12 11.06 -12.84
C GLU A 79 10.99 11.69 -14.24
N ASP A 80 9.85 11.51 -14.91
CA ASP A 80 9.54 12.06 -16.24
C ASP A 80 8.47 13.17 -16.15
N PRO A 81 8.79 14.43 -16.52
CA PRO A 81 7.82 15.52 -16.50
C PRO A 81 6.58 15.31 -17.36
N GLU A 82 6.68 14.62 -18.51
CA GLU A 82 5.51 14.41 -19.38
C GLU A 82 4.55 13.38 -18.77
N GLU A 83 5.06 12.36 -18.07
CA GLU A 83 4.21 11.43 -17.30
C GLU A 83 3.55 12.11 -16.10
N ILE A 84 4.28 12.97 -15.37
CA ILE A 84 3.68 13.76 -14.29
C ILE A 84 2.58 14.67 -14.85
N LYS A 85 2.82 15.34 -15.98
CA LYS A 85 1.83 16.19 -16.65
C LYS A 85 0.60 15.40 -17.09
N ARG A 86 0.80 14.18 -17.62
CA ARG A 86 -0.30 13.27 -17.97
C ARG A 86 -1.11 12.89 -16.73
N LYS A 87 -0.44 12.53 -15.63
CA LYS A 87 -1.07 12.21 -14.35
C LYS A 87 -1.80 13.39 -13.72
N ILE A 88 -1.30 14.62 -13.83
CA ILE A 88 -2.01 15.82 -13.34
C ILE A 88 -3.33 16.04 -14.08
N LYS A 89 -3.41 15.64 -15.35
CA LYS A 89 -4.62 15.77 -16.18
C LYS A 89 -5.59 14.60 -16.00
N ASP A 90 -5.16 13.53 -15.33
CA ASP A 90 -5.97 12.36 -15.07
C ASP A 90 -6.97 12.69 -13.94
N PRO A 91 -8.29 12.57 -14.18
CA PRO A 91 -9.29 12.93 -13.16
C PRO A 91 -9.20 12.07 -11.89
N ASP A 92 -8.66 10.86 -12.01
CA ASP A 92 -8.55 9.92 -10.90
C ASP A 92 -7.22 10.10 -10.13
N PHE A 93 -6.26 10.86 -10.69
CA PHE A 93 -4.93 11.06 -10.10
C PHE A 93 -4.67 12.53 -9.75
N ASN A 94 -4.58 12.84 -8.47
CA ASN A 94 -4.50 14.20 -7.97
C ASN A 94 -3.13 14.50 -7.38
N TRP A 95 -2.43 15.49 -7.94
CA TRP A 95 -1.20 16.02 -7.37
C TRP A 95 -1.46 17.27 -6.53
N VAL A 96 -0.75 17.38 -5.42
CA VAL A 96 -0.78 18.54 -4.52
C VAL A 96 0.63 19.08 -4.36
N VAL A 97 0.79 20.38 -4.56
CA VAL A 97 2.05 21.10 -4.33
C VAL A 97 1.94 22.00 -3.11
N PHE A 98 3.08 22.24 -2.50
CA PHE A 98 3.25 23.13 -1.36
C PHE A 98 4.04 24.31 -1.91
N GLN A 99 3.36 25.41 -2.23
CA GLN A 99 3.96 26.52 -2.95
C GLN A 99 4.15 27.72 -2.03
N LYS A 100 5.33 28.34 -2.06
CA LYS A 100 5.57 29.63 -1.39
C LYS A 100 4.96 30.77 -2.21
N ASP A 101 4.74 31.92 -1.58
CA ASP A 101 4.27 33.14 -2.26
C ASP A 101 5.20 33.59 -3.41
N SER A 102 6.49 33.19 -3.37
CA SER A 102 7.45 33.42 -4.44
C SER A 102 7.26 32.51 -5.67
N GLY A 103 6.25 31.64 -5.69
CA GLY A 103 6.02 30.63 -6.74
C GLY A 103 6.81 29.33 -6.59
N GLU A 104 7.77 29.25 -5.66
CA GLU A 104 8.60 28.05 -5.49
C GLU A 104 7.79 26.91 -4.86
N ASN A 105 7.72 25.76 -5.55
CA ASN A 105 7.22 24.51 -4.98
C ASN A 105 8.27 23.88 -4.04
N ILE A 106 7.92 23.71 -2.77
CA ILE A 106 8.84 23.22 -1.72
C ILE A 106 8.65 21.74 -1.39
N ALA A 107 7.45 21.22 -1.65
CA ALA A 107 7.06 19.83 -1.48
C ALA A 107 5.95 19.46 -2.46
N CYS A 108 5.76 18.16 -2.64
CA CYS A 108 4.68 17.57 -3.41
C CYS A 108 4.15 16.31 -2.70
N GLY A 109 2.94 15.92 -3.07
CA GLY A 109 2.36 14.62 -2.76
C GLY A 109 1.27 14.33 -3.77
N ALA A 110 0.88 13.06 -3.90
CA ALA A 110 -0.19 12.67 -4.79
C ALA A 110 -1.15 11.72 -4.11
N TYR A 111 -2.35 11.62 -4.67
CA TYR A 111 -3.29 10.57 -4.31
C TYR A 111 -4.11 10.15 -5.52
N GLU A 112 -4.40 8.87 -5.61
CA GLU A 112 -5.27 8.27 -6.62
C GLU A 112 -6.61 7.91 -5.97
N VAL A 113 -7.70 8.12 -6.69
CA VAL A 113 -9.05 7.75 -6.28
C VAL A 113 -9.69 6.90 -7.36
N ASN A 114 -10.22 5.75 -6.95
CA ASN A 114 -11.05 4.93 -7.81
C ASN A 114 -12.44 4.85 -7.17
N LEU A 115 -13.40 5.59 -7.74
CA LEU A 115 -14.76 5.67 -7.22
C LEU A 115 -15.58 4.39 -7.45
N GLU A 116 -15.24 3.61 -8.48
CA GLU A 116 -15.87 2.32 -8.78
C GLU A 116 -15.59 1.32 -7.64
N THR A 117 -14.32 1.21 -7.26
CA THR A 117 -13.86 0.35 -6.15
C THR A 117 -13.90 1.03 -4.78
N LYS A 118 -14.37 2.28 -4.73
CA LYS A 118 -14.44 3.15 -3.54
C LYS A 118 -13.14 3.17 -2.74
N SER A 119 -12.00 3.21 -3.43
CA SER A 119 -10.67 3.15 -2.83
C SER A 119 -9.84 4.37 -3.18
N GLY A 120 -8.94 4.75 -2.28
CA GLY A 120 -7.96 5.80 -2.51
C GLY A 120 -6.57 5.38 -2.03
N THR A 121 -5.53 5.87 -2.70
CA THR A 121 -4.14 5.57 -2.33
C THR A 121 -3.28 6.82 -2.36
N PHE A 122 -2.43 7.02 -1.35
CA PHE A 122 -1.48 8.13 -1.31
C PHE A 122 -0.12 7.72 -1.86
N HIS A 123 0.50 8.63 -2.62
CA HIS A 123 1.76 8.40 -3.32
C HIS A 123 2.74 9.58 -3.16
N ALA A 124 4.03 9.29 -3.35
CA ALA A 124 5.07 10.26 -3.69
C ALA A 124 5.14 11.54 -2.83
N VAL A 125 4.95 11.44 -1.51
CA VAL A 125 5.10 12.58 -0.60
C VAL A 125 6.58 12.92 -0.41
N ALA A 126 7.00 14.09 -0.90
CA ALA A 126 8.39 14.52 -0.89
C ALA A 126 8.54 16.00 -0.49
N LEU A 127 9.51 16.29 0.37
CA LEU A 127 9.84 17.64 0.84
C LEU A 127 11.32 17.93 0.57
N LYS A 128 11.63 19.02 -0.15
CA LYS A 128 13.01 19.45 -0.43
C LYS A 128 13.81 19.56 0.87
N ARG A 129 15.02 19.00 0.88
CA ARG A 129 15.89 18.89 2.07
C ARG A 129 16.16 20.23 2.76
N LYS A 130 16.33 21.33 2.01
CA LYS A 130 16.58 22.68 2.55
C LYS A 130 15.43 23.24 3.42
N TYR A 131 14.25 22.61 3.36
CA TYR A 131 13.06 22.96 4.14
C TYR A 131 12.77 21.98 5.30
N HIS A 132 13.60 20.95 5.48
CA HIS A 132 13.50 20.07 6.64
C HIS A 132 13.73 20.86 7.92
N GLY A 133 12.90 20.60 8.94
CA GLY A 133 12.92 21.36 10.19
C GLY A 133 12.28 22.75 10.13
N LYS A 134 12.07 23.32 8.93
CA LYS A 134 11.45 24.64 8.73
C LYS A 134 9.94 24.55 8.53
N VAL A 135 9.47 23.49 7.87
CA VAL A 135 8.04 23.24 7.62
C VAL A 135 7.39 22.50 8.80
N ARG A 136 6.12 22.80 9.07
CA ARG A 136 5.29 22.06 10.04
C ARG A 136 4.67 20.83 9.37
N ALA A 137 5.49 19.85 9.03
CA ALA A 137 5.10 18.70 8.20
C ALA A 137 3.87 17.95 8.73
N GLU A 138 3.78 17.71 10.04
CA GLU A 138 2.61 17.09 10.68
C GLU A 138 1.33 17.90 10.46
N LYS A 139 1.40 19.23 10.66
CA LYS A 139 0.26 20.12 10.44
C LYS A 139 -0.14 20.14 8.97
N ALA A 140 0.84 20.15 8.08
CA ALA A 140 0.58 20.19 6.65
C ALA A 140 -0.02 18.86 6.15
N GLY A 141 0.48 17.72 6.61
CA GLY A 141 -0.12 16.40 6.37
C GLY A 141 -1.54 16.29 6.94
N LEU A 142 -1.78 16.81 8.15
CA LEU A 142 -3.11 16.87 8.75
C LEU A 142 -4.10 17.66 7.88
N MET A 143 -3.69 18.84 7.40
CA MET A 143 -4.55 19.67 6.56
C MET A 143 -4.78 19.04 5.18
N PHE A 144 -3.74 18.45 4.59
CA PHE A 144 -3.85 17.70 3.34
C PHE A 144 -4.84 16.54 3.44
N LEU A 145 -4.64 15.63 4.39
CA LEU A 145 -5.54 14.48 4.55
C LEU A 145 -6.94 14.88 4.99
N SER A 146 -7.09 15.91 5.81
CA SER A 146 -8.43 16.41 6.18
C SER A 146 -9.20 16.91 4.97
N ALA A 147 -8.55 17.66 4.08
CA ALA A 147 -9.18 18.15 2.86
C ALA A 147 -9.59 16.98 1.95
N VAL A 148 -8.69 16.01 1.75
CA VAL A 148 -8.96 14.82 0.93
C VAL A 148 -10.10 13.98 1.53
N PHE A 149 -10.01 13.62 2.81
CA PHE A 149 -11.04 12.81 3.46
C PHE A 149 -12.39 13.52 3.50
N SER A 150 -12.43 14.85 3.67
CA SER A 150 -13.69 15.60 3.63
C SER A 150 -14.31 15.63 2.24
N GLN A 151 -13.48 15.80 1.19
CA GLN A 151 -13.92 15.82 -0.21
C GLN A 151 -14.55 14.48 -0.65
N TYR A 152 -14.01 13.36 -0.14
CA TYR A 152 -14.40 12.01 -0.53
C TYR A 152 -15.19 11.24 0.53
N LEU A 153 -15.63 11.90 1.61
CA LEU A 153 -16.40 11.27 2.69
C LEU A 153 -17.64 10.55 2.13
N GLY A 154 -17.84 9.28 2.49
CA GLY A 154 -18.91 8.42 1.98
C GLY A 154 -18.79 7.98 0.52
N LYS A 155 -17.79 8.48 -0.24
CA LYS A 155 -17.52 8.08 -1.63
C LYS A 155 -16.35 7.10 -1.73
N VAL A 156 -15.30 7.36 -0.94
CA VAL A 156 -14.13 6.49 -0.82
C VAL A 156 -14.12 5.92 0.59
N LEU A 157 -14.18 4.60 0.69
CA LEU A 157 -14.37 3.88 1.96
C LEU A 157 -13.07 3.33 2.54
N ARG A 158 -12.00 3.28 1.76
CA ARG A 158 -10.67 2.82 2.19
C ARG A 158 -9.59 3.70 1.60
N TRP A 159 -8.65 4.11 2.45
CA TRP A 159 -7.42 4.77 2.02
C TRP A 159 -6.19 3.99 2.45
N SER A 160 -5.24 3.80 1.54
CA SER A 160 -3.96 3.14 1.84
C SER A 160 -2.74 3.93 1.38
N CYS A 161 -1.58 3.59 1.91
CA CYS A 161 -0.28 4.03 1.39
C CYS A 161 0.82 3.04 1.76
N GLU A 162 1.88 3.01 0.96
CA GLU A 162 3.08 2.26 1.27
C GLU A 162 4.12 3.15 1.95
N VAL A 163 4.71 2.65 3.03
CA VAL A 163 5.62 3.42 3.88
C VAL A 163 6.90 2.66 4.07
N VAL A 164 7.99 3.24 3.59
CA VAL A 164 9.34 2.70 3.75
C VAL A 164 9.69 2.54 5.24
N SER A 165 10.19 1.37 5.61
CA SER A 165 10.41 0.94 6.98
C SER A 165 11.40 1.80 7.76
N HIS A 166 12.35 2.44 7.08
CA HIS A 166 13.33 3.34 7.71
C HIS A 166 12.86 4.80 7.82
N HIS A 167 11.69 5.15 7.25
CA HIS A 167 11.09 6.49 7.35
C HIS A 167 10.25 6.64 8.64
N TYR A 168 10.92 6.62 9.79
CA TYR A 168 10.27 6.74 11.11
C TYR A 168 9.32 7.95 11.21
N LYS A 169 9.71 9.11 10.66
CA LYS A 169 8.86 10.32 10.68
C LYS A 169 7.54 10.14 9.92
N SER A 170 7.56 9.46 8.78
CA SER A 170 6.34 9.16 8.03
C SER A 170 5.43 8.23 8.82
N GLN A 171 5.97 7.20 9.46
CA GLN A 171 5.21 6.31 10.35
C GLN A 171 4.55 7.09 11.49
N VAL A 172 5.30 7.98 12.16
CA VAL A 172 4.74 8.85 13.22
C VAL A 172 3.61 9.72 12.68
N ILE A 173 3.82 10.40 11.56
CA ILE A 173 2.81 11.27 10.94
C ILE A 173 1.54 10.46 10.63
N LEU A 174 1.66 9.31 9.97
CA LEU A 174 0.51 8.49 9.58
C LEU A 174 -0.26 7.94 10.78
N LYS A 175 0.44 7.54 11.85
CA LYS A 175 -0.18 7.19 13.13
C LYS A 175 -1.03 8.34 13.68
N HIS A 176 -0.52 9.57 13.67
CA HIS A 176 -1.27 10.74 14.14
C HIS A 176 -2.50 11.04 13.27
N LEU A 177 -2.47 10.58 12.02
CA LEU A 177 -3.54 10.71 11.06
C LEU A 177 -4.54 9.55 11.09
N GLY A 178 -4.40 8.61 12.03
CA GLY A 178 -5.30 7.48 12.23
C GLY A 178 -5.04 6.29 11.32
N MET A 179 -3.98 6.32 10.51
CA MET A 179 -3.61 5.16 9.69
C MET A 179 -2.80 4.16 10.50
N ILE A 180 -3.09 2.88 10.31
CA ILE A 180 -2.40 1.78 11.01
C ILE A 180 -1.69 0.86 10.00
N PRO A 181 -0.57 0.22 10.37
CA PRO A 181 0.06 -0.79 9.52
C PRO A 181 -0.85 -2.03 9.45
N ILE A 182 -1.04 -2.60 8.26
CA ILE A 182 -1.93 -3.77 8.03
C ILE A 182 -1.25 -4.92 7.27
N ALA A 183 -0.16 -4.61 6.56
CA ALA A 183 0.62 -5.59 5.82
C ALA A 183 2.11 -5.22 5.79
N PHE A 184 2.97 -6.21 5.65
CA PHE A 184 4.43 -6.04 5.56
C PHE A 184 4.96 -6.47 4.19
N LEU A 185 5.81 -5.64 3.60
CA LEU A 185 6.41 -5.80 2.28
C LEU A 185 7.92 -5.97 2.43
N PRO A 186 8.42 -7.18 2.75
CA PRO A 186 9.84 -7.40 3.02
C PRO A 186 10.69 -7.24 1.75
N LYS A 187 11.65 -6.31 1.76
CA LYS A 187 12.60 -6.11 0.64
C LYS A 187 11.94 -5.84 -0.73
N LYS A 188 10.78 -5.17 -0.72
CA LYS A 188 10.01 -4.89 -1.94
C LYS A 188 10.78 -4.03 -2.94
N ASP A 189 11.37 -2.94 -2.44
CA ASP A 189 11.94 -1.89 -3.27
C ASP A 189 13.43 -1.66 -2.98
N ILE A 190 14.07 -0.93 -3.89
CA ILE A 190 15.45 -0.50 -3.80
C ILE A 190 15.47 1.03 -3.76
N PHE A 191 15.80 1.60 -2.61
CA PHE A 191 16.01 3.04 -2.43
C PHE A 191 17.46 3.30 -2.04
N TYR A 192 18.10 4.31 -2.65
CA TYR A 192 19.51 4.61 -2.40
C TYR A 192 20.42 3.38 -2.55
N GLU A 193 20.14 2.55 -3.56
CA GLU A 193 20.87 1.30 -3.86
C GLU A 193 20.82 0.25 -2.74
N ARG A 194 19.83 0.37 -1.85
CA ARG A 194 19.63 -0.58 -0.74
C ARG A 194 18.22 -1.15 -0.81
N GLU A 195 18.13 -2.46 -0.64
CA GLU A 195 16.85 -3.12 -0.41
C GLU A 195 16.17 -2.53 0.83
N VAL A 196 14.92 -2.13 0.69
CA VAL A 196 14.10 -1.63 1.78
C VAL A 196 12.84 -2.45 1.90
N SER A 197 12.33 -2.51 3.12
CA SER A 197 10.99 -3.03 3.35
C SER A 197 10.02 -1.90 3.50
N GLU A 198 8.76 -2.21 3.31
CA GLU A 198 7.69 -1.25 3.43
C GLU A 198 6.53 -1.85 4.22
N PHE A 199 5.61 -1.00 4.61
CA PHE A 199 4.37 -1.37 5.26
C PHE A 199 3.21 -0.75 4.49
N ILE A 200 2.14 -1.52 4.31
CA ILE A 200 0.87 -0.93 3.90
C ILE A 200 0.23 -0.35 5.16
N TYR A 201 -0.01 0.95 5.13
CA TYR A 201 -0.81 1.66 6.12
C TYR A 201 -2.22 1.89 5.59
N ILE A 202 -3.22 1.81 6.46
CA ILE A 202 -4.63 1.87 6.06
C ILE A 202 -5.49 2.65 7.05
N ILE A 203 -6.56 3.26 6.54
CA ILE A 203 -7.69 3.81 7.30
C ILE A 203 -8.98 3.58 6.52
N TYR A 204 -10.09 3.44 7.24
CA TYR A 204 -11.40 3.14 6.65
C TYR A 204 -12.45 4.19 7.01
N ASP A 205 -13.44 4.35 6.15
CA ASP A 205 -14.74 4.88 6.54
C ASP A 205 -15.46 3.86 7.43
N LYS A 206 -16.22 4.32 8.43
CA LYS A 206 -16.90 3.40 9.35
C LYS A 206 -17.94 2.52 8.63
N GLU A 207 -18.58 3.04 7.58
CA GLU A 207 -19.54 2.28 6.78
C GLU A 207 -18.91 1.06 6.10
N MET A 208 -17.58 1.06 5.91
CA MET A 208 -16.87 -0.06 5.32
C MET A 208 -17.24 -1.38 6.02
N PHE A 209 -17.16 -1.41 7.35
CA PHE A 209 -17.39 -2.64 8.11
C PHE A 209 -18.86 -2.89 8.41
N SER A 210 -19.67 -1.85 8.63
CA SER A 210 -21.08 -2.02 9.01
C SER A 210 -22.01 -2.31 7.84
N LYS A 211 -21.61 -1.96 6.61
CA LYS A 211 -22.50 -2.02 5.43
C LYS A 211 -21.90 -2.77 4.25
N TYR A 212 -20.61 -2.60 3.99
CA TYR A 212 -20.03 -3.03 2.70
C TYR A 212 -19.11 -4.25 2.80
N ARG A 213 -18.51 -4.54 3.96
CA ARG A 213 -17.75 -5.78 4.16
C ARG A 213 -18.70 -6.97 4.07
N LEU A 214 -18.35 -7.96 3.25
CA LEU A 214 -19.15 -9.18 3.17
C LEU A 214 -19.21 -9.88 4.54
N SER A 215 -20.40 -10.31 4.92
CA SER A 215 -20.66 -10.98 6.21
C SER A 215 -20.16 -12.42 6.27
N GLU A 216 -19.53 -12.91 5.21
CA GLU A 216 -18.94 -14.24 5.16
C GLU A 216 -17.82 -14.36 6.19
N THR A 217 -17.77 -15.48 6.90
CA THR A 217 -16.69 -15.76 7.85
C THR A 217 -15.41 -16.13 7.09
N PRO A 218 -14.27 -15.45 7.32
CA PRO A 218 -12.99 -15.77 6.71
C PRO A 218 -12.61 -17.22 6.92
N ASN A 219 -12.06 -17.84 5.87
CA ASN A 219 -11.76 -19.25 5.80
C ASN A 219 -10.27 -19.45 5.54
N LEU A 220 -9.50 -19.61 6.61
CA LEU A 220 -8.06 -19.41 6.60
C LEU A 220 -7.29 -20.71 6.78
N ILE A 221 -6.15 -20.84 6.10
CA ILE A 221 -5.13 -21.81 6.51
C ILE A 221 -4.48 -21.38 7.83
N ASN A 222 -4.07 -22.34 8.66
CA ASN A 222 -3.40 -22.07 9.95
C ASN A 222 -2.23 -21.05 9.82
N ARG A 223 -1.49 -21.08 8.70
CA ARG A 223 -0.35 -20.18 8.47
C ARG A 223 -0.73 -18.70 8.34
N ALA A 224 -1.99 -18.38 8.05
CA ALA A 224 -2.49 -17.01 7.89
C ALA A 224 -3.10 -16.42 9.18
N LEU A 225 -3.27 -17.22 10.23
CA LEU A 225 -3.96 -16.79 11.47
C LEU A 225 -3.31 -15.59 12.16
N PHE A 226 -1.99 -15.54 12.18
CA PHE A 226 -1.28 -14.44 12.84
C PHE A 226 -1.47 -13.11 12.13
N SER A 227 -1.57 -13.13 10.80
CA SER A 227 -1.96 -11.97 10.01
C SER A 227 -3.39 -11.54 10.33
N TYR A 228 -4.32 -12.49 10.49
CA TYR A 228 -5.71 -12.23 10.83
C TYR A 228 -5.89 -11.57 12.21
N PHE A 229 -5.27 -12.14 13.25
CA PHE A 229 -5.53 -11.73 14.64
C PHE A 229 -5.16 -10.27 14.91
N TYR A 230 -4.16 -9.72 14.21
CA TYR A 230 -3.88 -8.29 14.29
C TYR A 230 -5.09 -7.45 13.87
N SER A 231 -5.61 -7.72 12.67
CA SER A 231 -6.76 -7.01 12.10
C SER A 231 -8.03 -7.28 12.90
N GLN A 232 -8.19 -8.51 13.39
CA GLN A 232 -9.29 -8.87 14.29
C GLN A 232 -9.33 -7.99 15.52
N GLN A 233 -8.19 -7.82 16.20
CA GLN A 233 -8.10 -7.00 17.41
C GLN A 233 -8.36 -5.52 17.12
N LYS A 234 -7.83 -5.00 16.00
CA LYS A 234 -8.00 -3.58 15.65
C LYS A 234 -9.43 -3.26 15.23
N PHE A 235 -10.08 -4.12 14.44
CA PHE A 235 -11.39 -3.84 13.85
C PHE A 235 -12.55 -4.61 14.50
N ASN A 236 -12.29 -5.36 15.58
CA ASN A 236 -13.26 -6.21 16.26
C ASN A 236 -13.97 -7.19 15.30
N LEU A 237 -13.19 -7.87 14.46
CA LEU A 237 -13.70 -8.86 13.51
C LEU A 237 -14.08 -10.17 14.22
N GLU A 238 -14.94 -10.95 13.58
CA GLU A 238 -15.36 -12.27 14.03
C GLU A 238 -14.19 -13.27 14.16
N LEU A 239 -14.42 -14.47 14.69
CA LEU A 239 -13.41 -15.53 14.65
C LEU A 239 -13.42 -16.21 13.27
N PRO A 240 -12.25 -16.52 12.69
CA PRO A 240 -12.19 -17.14 11.37
C PRO A 240 -12.42 -18.65 11.49
N LYS A 241 -12.87 -19.28 10.39
CA LYS A 241 -12.79 -20.72 10.22
C LYS A 241 -11.35 -21.09 9.87
N VAL A 242 -10.82 -22.13 10.51
CA VAL A 242 -9.41 -22.51 10.39
C VAL A 242 -9.26 -23.91 9.84
N HIS A 243 -8.53 -24.03 8.73
CA HIS A 243 -8.14 -25.32 8.17
C HIS A 243 -6.74 -25.72 8.62
N GLY A 244 -6.64 -26.92 9.20
CA GLY A 244 -5.37 -27.55 9.53
C GLY A 244 -4.55 -27.87 8.29
N LEU A 245 -3.23 -28.00 8.45
CA LEU A 245 -2.33 -28.36 7.34
C LEU A 245 -2.65 -29.74 6.73
N ILE A 246 -3.13 -30.66 7.58
CA ILE A 246 -3.39 -32.07 7.27
C ILE A 246 -4.78 -32.28 6.63
N THR A 247 -5.77 -31.44 6.96
CA THR A 247 -7.18 -31.71 6.64
C THR A 247 -7.60 -31.35 5.22
N HIS A 248 -6.70 -30.84 4.36
CA HIS A 248 -6.99 -30.49 2.96
C HIS A 248 -5.89 -31.05 2.04
N ASN A 249 -5.76 -32.38 1.92
CA ASN A 249 -4.98 -32.92 0.82
C ASN A 249 -5.64 -32.49 -0.48
N LEU A 250 -4.98 -31.59 -1.21
CA LEU A 250 -5.47 -31.15 -2.51
C LEU A 250 -5.30 -32.33 -3.47
N HIS A 251 -6.42 -32.95 -3.82
CA HIS A 251 -6.46 -34.00 -4.83
C HIS A 251 -6.49 -33.32 -6.21
N LEU A 252 -5.31 -33.15 -6.80
CA LEU A 252 -5.16 -32.55 -8.13
C LEU A 252 -5.02 -33.64 -9.18
N ASP A 253 -5.77 -33.52 -10.28
CA ASP A 253 -5.66 -34.45 -11.40
C ASP A 253 -4.40 -34.15 -12.24
N LYS A 254 -3.39 -35.03 -12.11
CA LYS A 254 -2.13 -34.92 -12.84
C LYS A 254 -2.29 -35.07 -14.36
N ALA A 255 -3.21 -35.91 -14.83
CA ALA A 255 -3.45 -36.09 -16.26
C ALA A 255 -4.08 -34.83 -16.85
N LYS A 256 -5.03 -34.23 -16.13
CA LYS A 256 -5.63 -32.95 -16.48
C LYS A 256 -4.61 -31.82 -16.51
N ILE A 257 -3.74 -31.68 -15.50
CA ILE A 257 -2.66 -30.68 -15.48
C ILE A 257 -1.78 -30.81 -16.74
N LYS A 258 -1.38 -32.03 -17.11
CA LYS A 258 -0.56 -32.28 -18.30
C LYS A 258 -1.28 -31.92 -19.60
N ALA A 259 -2.60 -32.07 -19.65
CA ALA A 259 -3.39 -31.62 -20.79
C ALA A 259 -3.46 -30.08 -20.86
N LEU A 260 -3.68 -29.41 -19.72
CA LEU A 260 -3.77 -27.95 -19.61
C LEU A 260 -2.48 -27.24 -20.02
N GLU A 261 -1.31 -27.84 -19.78
CA GLU A 261 0.00 -27.32 -20.19
C GLU A 261 0.07 -26.94 -21.68
N LYS A 262 -0.56 -27.74 -22.54
CA LYS A 262 -0.56 -27.52 -23.99
C LYS A 262 -1.40 -26.31 -24.40
N ASN A 263 -2.27 -25.85 -23.50
CA ASN A 263 -3.20 -24.74 -23.70
C ASN A 263 -2.77 -23.47 -22.96
N LEU A 264 -1.65 -23.51 -22.24
CA LEU A 264 -1.12 -22.35 -21.55
C LEU A 264 -0.65 -21.29 -22.55
N ILE A 265 -1.13 -20.07 -22.36
CA ILE A 265 -0.75 -18.88 -23.11
C ILE A 265 -0.06 -17.93 -22.14
N THR A 266 1.15 -17.51 -22.51
CA THR A 266 1.91 -16.48 -21.79
C THR A 266 2.06 -15.25 -22.68
N ARG A 267 1.69 -14.08 -22.18
CA ARG A 267 1.91 -12.79 -22.87
C ARG A 267 2.74 -11.86 -22.00
N ILE A 268 3.63 -11.11 -22.64
CA ILE A 268 4.48 -10.11 -22.00
C ILE A 268 4.42 -8.84 -22.85
N GLU A 269 3.92 -7.77 -22.25
CA GLU A 269 3.84 -6.43 -22.85
C GLU A 269 4.78 -5.50 -22.08
N LYS A 270 5.62 -4.75 -22.77
CA LYS A 270 6.63 -3.89 -22.13
C LYS A 270 6.34 -2.42 -22.41
N ASP A 271 6.39 -1.59 -21.38
CA ASP A 271 6.24 -0.14 -21.51
C ASP A 271 7.59 0.58 -21.76
N ASN A 272 7.51 1.89 -21.98
CA ASN A 272 8.66 2.76 -22.24
C ASN A 272 9.63 2.89 -21.05
N PHE A 273 9.19 2.54 -19.83
CA PHE A 273 10.00 2.57 -18.61
C PHE A 273 10.58 1.19 -18.26
N GLY A 274 10.35 0.19 -19.11
CA GLY A 274 10.87 -1.15 -18.94
C GLY A 274 10.08 -2.03 -17.97
N LYS A 275 8.87 -1.61 -17.59
CA LYS A 275 7.92 -2.42 -16.85
C LYS A 275 7.26 -3.43 -17.79
N GLU A 276 7.17 -4.67 -17.35
CA GLU A 276 6.58 -5.77 -18.10
C GLU A 276 5.23 -6.15 -17.48
N LEU A 277 4.12 -5.97 -18.21
CA LEU A 277 2.84 -6.58 -17.90
C LEU A 277 2.86 -8.03 -18.40
N VAL A 278 2.82 -8.98 -17.47
CA VAL A 278 2.85 -10.42 -17.76
C VAL A 278 1.48 -11.01 -17.48
N SER A 279 1.00 -11.88 -18.36
CA SER A 279 -0.22 -12.63 -18.16
C SER A 279 -0.07 -14.11 -18.51
N PHE A 280 -0.62 -14.96 -17.65
CA PHE A 280 -0.86 -16.38 -17.91
C PHE A 280 -2.35 -16.61 -18.13
N GLN A 281 -2.70 -17.39 -19.14
CA GLN A 281 -4.08 -17.74 -19.49
C GLN A 281 -4.15 -19.20 -19.96
N ILE A 282 -5.30 -19.84 -19.84
CA ILE A 282 -5.55 -21.17 -20.41
C ILE A 282 -6.53 -21.03 -21.58
N LYS A 283 -6.17 -21.57 -22.76
CA LYS A 283 -7.05 -21.58 -23.92
C LYS A 283 -8.38 -22.27 -23.59
N ASN A 284 -9.50 -21.63 -23.92
CA ASN A 284 -10.87 -22.10 -23.65
C ASN A 284 -11.25 -22.19 -22.16
N SER A 285 -10.58 -21.42 -21.31
CA SER A 285 -10.92 -21.26 -19.89
C SER A 285 -10.96 -19.77 -19.55
N GLU A 286 -11.73 -19.42 -18.52
CA GLU A 286 -11.81 -18.05 -18.00
C GLU A 286 -10.64 -17.74 -17.06
N SER A 287 -9.81 -18.73 -16.72
CA SER A 287 -8.66 -18.55 -15.83
C SER A 287 -7.57 -17.65 -16.41
N TYR A 288 -7.15 -16.69 -15.59
CA TYR A 288 -6.01 -15.83 -15.88
C TYR A 288 -5.24 -15.45 -14.62
N PHE A 289 -3.98 -15.10 -14.80
CA PHE A 289 -3.14 -14.52 -13.76
C PHE A 289 -2.31 -13.38 -14.35
N LYS A 290 -2.48 -12.15 -13.84
CA LYS A 290 -1.83 -10.94 -14.37
C LYS A 290 -0.98 -10.25 -13.31
N PHE A 291 0.24 -9.86 -13.67
CA PHE A 291 1.17 -9.17 -12.76
C PHE A 291 2.10 -8.21 -13.51
N LEU A 292 2.58 -7.20 -12.78
CA LEU A 292 3.60 -6.27 -13.24
C LEU A 292 4.97 -6.73 -12.74
N HIS A 293 5.93 -6.85 -13.65
CA HIS A 293 7.33 -7.09 -13.34
C HIS A 293 8.15 -5.83 -13.62
N ARG A 294 8.89 -5.37 -12.61
CA ARG A 294 9.81 -4.23 -12.73
C ARG A 294 11.25 -4.74 -12.67
N ALA A 295 11.88 -4.88 -13.84
CA ALA A 295 13.20 -5.49 -13.97
C ALA A 295 14.29 -4.74 -13.19
N ASN A 296 14.20 -3.42 -13.07
CA ASN A 296 15.11 -2.58 -12.30
C ASN A 296 15.03 -2.80 -10.78
N LEU A 297 13.90 -3.30 -10.29
CA LEU A 297 13.67 -3.58 -8.86
C LEU A 297 13.76 -5.07 -8.53
N HIS A 298 13.79 -5.94 -9.56
CA HIS A 298 13.67 -7.38 -9.40
C HIS A 298 12.41 -7.78 -8.61
N ASN A 299 11.33 -7.00 -8.74
CA ASN A 299 10.09 -7.21 -8.01
C ASN A 299 8.90 -7.47 -8.94
N VAL A 300 7.87 -8.09 -8.37
CA VAL A 300 6.60 -8.39 -9.03
C VAL A 300 5.43 -8.01 -8.14
N GLU A 301 4.46 -7.32 -8.72
CA GLU A 301 3.20 -6.92 -8.08
C GLU A 301 2.03 -7.56 -8.84
N THR A 302 1.20 -8.33 -8.14
CA THR A 302 0.00 -8.91 -8.75
C THR A 302 -1.03 -7.83 -8.98
N LEU A 303 -1.60 -7.82 -10.19
CA LEU A 303 -2.71 -6.96 -10.52
C LEU A 303 -4.03 -7.64 -10.16
N ASP A 304 -4.25 -8.80 -10.75
CA ASP A 304 -5.48 -9.57 -10.55
C ASP A 304 -5.31 -11.00 -11.06
N TYR A 305 -6.16 -11.89 -10.58
CA TYR A 305 -6.28 -13.24 -11.12
C TYR A 305 -7.68 -13.80 -10.90
N HIS A 306 -8.07 -14.70 -11.78
CA HIS A 306 -9.30 -15.48 -11.71
C HIS A 306 -8.96 -16.94 -12.00
N ILE A 307 -9.58 -17.86 -11.27
CA ILE A 307 -9.35 -19.30 -11.37
C ILE A 307 -10.71 -20.01 -11.45
N ALA A 308 -10.94 -20.71 -12.56
CA ALA A 308 -12.08 -21.60 -12.71
C ALA A 308 -11.84 -22.94 -11.99
N GLU A 309 -10.61 -23.48 -12.05
CA GLU A 309 -10.28 -24.79 -11.46
C GLU A 309 -8.91 -24.85 -10.77
N LEU A 310 -8.79 -25.67 -9.73
CA LEU A 310 -7.57 -25.74 -8.92
C LEU A 310 -6.34 -26.28 -9.67
N GLU A 311 -6.53 -27.15 -10.67
CA GLU A 311 -5.45 -27.62 -11.55
C GLU A 311 -4.82 -26.48 -12.36
N GLU A 312 -5.62 -25.50 -12.78
CA GLU A 312 -5.15 -24.33 -13.53
C GLU A 312 -4.34 -23.41 -12.63
N LEU A 313 -4.81 -23.17 -11.39
CA LEU A 313 -4.01 -22.45 -10.40
C LEU A 313 -2.71 -23.18 -10.09
N HIS A 314 -2.74 -24.51 -9.93
CA HIS A 314 -1.53 -25.29 -9.73
C HIS A 314 -0.53 -25.08 -10.88
N LEU A 315 -1.00 -25.15 -12.12
CA LEU A 315 -0.20 -24.86 -13.31
C LEU A 315 0.39 -23.44 -13.24
N PHE A 316 -0.44 -22.42 -12.98
CA PHE A 316 0.05 -21.03 -12.84
C PHE A 316 1.09 -20.89 -11.73
N THR A 317 0.90 -21.49 -10.55
CA THR A 317 1.92 -21.42 -9.48
C THR A 317 3.26 -22.03 -9.90
N ARG A 318 3.25 -23.06 -10.74
CA ARG A 318 4.48 -23.64 -11.29
C ARG A 318 5.16 -22.69 -12.26
N GLU A 319 4.41 -22.06 -13.14
CA GLU A 319 4.93 -21.07 -14.09
C GLU A 319 5.46 -19.81 -13.39
N ILE A 320 4.78 -19.35 -12.33
CA ILE A 320 5.27 -18.28 -11.45
C ILE A 320 6.63 -18.64 -10.87
N LYS A 321 6.82 -19.87 -10.37
CA LYS A 321 8.13 -20.30 -9.82
C LYS A 321 9.22 -20.32 -10.89
N GLN A 322 8.91 -20.75 -12.11
CA GLN A 322 9.84 -20.70 -13.23
C GLN A 322 10.18 -19.25 -13.59
N PHE A 323 9.18 -18.38 -13.66
CA PHE A 323 9.35 -16.95 -13.91
C PHE A 323 10.26 -16.30 -12.87
N ILE A 324 9.99 -16.53 -11.58
CA ILE A 324 10.82 -16.05 -10.46
C ILE A 324 12.29 -16.44 -10.64
N LYS A 325 12.55 -17.71 -10.99
CA LYS A 325 13.90 -18.22 -11.22
C LYS A 325 14.55 -17.57 -12.44
N ASN A 326 13.84 -17.53 -13.56
CA ASN A 326 14.37 -17.07 -14.85
C ASN A 326 14.67 -15.57 -14.86
N LYS A 327 13.79 -14.76 -14.27
CA LYS A 327 13.93 -13.30 -14.17
C LYS A 327 14.69 -12.85 -12.92
N LYS A 328 15.15 -13.79 -12.09
CA LYS A 328 15.89 -13.54 -10.83
C LYS A 328 15.11 -12.60 -9.90
N ILE A 329 13.81 -12.85 -9.75
CA ILE A 329 12.92 -12.06 -8.90
C ILE A 329 13.30 -12.23 -7.44
N ASN A 330 13.46 -11.11 -6.74
CA ASN A 330 13.78 -11.03 -5.32
C ASN A 330 12.55 -10.81 -4.45
N TYR A 331 11.46 -10.31 -5.03
CA TYR A 331 10.20 -10.02 -4.35
C TYR A 331 9.00 -10.28 -5.26
N PHE A 332 7.97 -10.94 -4.75
CA PHE A 332 6.70 -11.12 -5.46
C PHE A 332 5.56 -11.04 -4.45
N GLU A 333 4.64 -10.09 -4.64
CA GLU A 333 3.40 -9.97 -3.86
C GLU A 333 2.15 -10.41 -4.63
N LEU A 334 1.20 -11.00 -3.91
CA LEU A 334 -0.12 -11.33 -4.43
C LEU A 334 -1.18 -11.28 -3.33
N PHE A 335 -2.38 -10.81 -3.69
CA PHE A 335 -3.54 -10.77 -2.81
C PHE A 335 -4.38 -12.02 -3.00
N VAL A 336 -4.60 -12.81 -1.95
CA VAL A 336 -5.41 -14.04 -1.98
C VAL A 336 -6.69 -13.82 -1.21
N SER A 337 -7.83 -14.27 -1.75
CA SER A 337 -9.10 -14.26 -1.02
C SER A 337 -8.95 -14.94 0.34
N ALA A 338 -9.43 -14.25 1.38
CA ALA A 338 -9.53 -14.79 2.73
C ALA A 338 -10.53 -15.95 2.85
N TYR A 339 -11.30 -16.23 1.80
CA TYR A 339 -12.36 -17.25 1.77
C TYR A 339 -11.96 -18.51 0.99
N GLU A 340 -10.82 -18.50 0.30
CA GLU A 340 -10.34 -19.57 -0.58
C GLU A 340 -9.13 -20.32 0.02
N PRO A 341 -9.32 -21.25 0.98
CA PRO A 341 -8.21 -21.94 1.65
C PRO A 341 -7.38 -22.80 0.68
N CYS A 342 -7.98 -23.30 -0.41
CA CYS A 342 -7.27 -24.06 -1.44
C CYS A 342 -6.27 -23.17 -2.20
N HIS A 343 -6.64 -21.94 -2.54
CA HIS A 343 -5.73 -20.98 -3.18
C HIS A 343 -4.60 -20.58 -2.21
N GLN A 344 -4.97 -20.25 -0.96
CA GLN A 344 -4.00 -19.93 0.09
C GLN A 344 -2.97 -21.04 0.27
N LYS A 345 -3.41 -22.32 0.25
CA LYS A 345 -2.53 -23.48 0.36
C LYS A 345 -1.62 -23.65 -0.85
N LEU A 346 -2.13 -23.49 -2.08
CA LEU A 346 -1.32 -23.59 -3.29
C LEU A 346 -0.21 -22.52 -3.32
N PHE A 347 -0.52 -21.25 -3.04
CA PHE A 347 0.49 -20.20 -2.96
C PHE A 347 1.48 -20.42 -1.81
N TYR A 348 1.00 -20.85 -0.64
CA TYR A 348 1.88 -21.19 0.48
C TYR A 348 2.89 -22.29 0.12
N ASN A 349 2.42 -23.34 -0.55
CA ASN A 349 3.24 -24.45 -1.04
C ASN A 349 4.20 -24.01 -2.15
N ALA A 350 3.83 -23.00 -2.93
CA ALA A 350 4.71 -22.40 -3.94
C ALA A 350 5.85 -21.55 -3.34
N GLY A 351 5.81 -21.26 -2.03
CA GLY A 351 6.86 -20.56 -1.29
C GLY A 351 6.46 -19.19 -0.78
N PHE A 352 5.26 -18.72 -1.10
CA PHE A 352 4.73 -17.46 -0.60
C PHE A 352 4.34 -17.57 0.88
N LYS A 353 4.44 -16.46 1.62
CA LYS A 353 4.11 -16.37 3.04
C LYS A 353 3.09 -15.27 3.27
N PRO A 354 2.07 -15.49 4.12
CA PRO A 354 1.16 -14.42 4.50
C PRO A 354 1.91 -13.36 5.31
N THR A 355 1.78 -12.09 4.91
CA THR A 355 2.43 -10.95 5.57
C THR A 355 1.43 -9.85 5.96
N GLY A 356 0.14 -10.06 5.72
CA GLY A 356 -0.93 -9.14 6.11
C GLY A 356 -2.31 -9.76 5.90
N TYR A 357 -3.27 -9.32 6.71
CA TYR A 357 -4.69 -9.56 6.49
C TYR A 357 -5.36 -8.21 6.35
N ILE A 358 -5.90 -7.93 5.18
CA ILE A 358 -6.47 -6.63 4.85
C ILE A 358 -7.97 -6.82 4.68
N PRO A 359 -8.78 -6.44 5.69
CA PRO A 359 -10.22 -6.54 5.56
C PRO A 359 -10.70 -5.61 4.44
N SER A 360 -11.76 -6.00 3.74
CA SER A 360 -12.42 -5.15 2.75
C SER A 360 -11.46 -4.58 1.68
N TRP A 361 -10.57 -5.43 1.14
CA TRP A 361 -9.54 -5.00 0.18
C TRP A 361 -10.00 -5.07 -1.29
N LYS A 362 -10.75 -6.11 -1.68
CA LYS A 362 -11.21 -6.24 -3.08
C LYS A 362 -12.70 -5.92 -3.15
N PHE A 363 -13.07 -4.95 -3.96
CA PHE A 363 -14.49 -4.69 -4.25
C PHE A 363 -15.02 -5.80 -5.16
N ASP A 364 -16.17 -6.34 -4.80
CA ASP A 364 -16.94 -7.32 -5.54
C ASP A 364 -18.20 -6.61 -6.06
N PRO A 365 -18.25 -6.25 -7.36
CA PRO A 365 -19.37 -5.52 -7.93
C PRO A 365 -20.67 -6.33 -7.94
N ASP A 366 -20.59 -7.65 -8.07
CA ASP A 366 -21.75 -8.54 -8.12
C ASP A 366 -22.47 -8.60 -6.76
N LYS A 367 -21.69 -8.58 -5.68
CA LYS A 367 -22.21 -8.51 -4.32
C LYS A 367 -22.38 -7.08 -3.79
N ASN A 368 -21.94 -6.07 -4.55
CA ASN A 368 -21.82 -4.68 -4.13
C ASN A 368 -21.18 -4.55 -2.74
N GLY A 369 -20.11 -5.32 -2.51
CA GLY A 369 -19.48 -5.49 -1.21
C GLY A 369 -17.98 -5.69 -1.34
N PHE A 370 -17.30 -5.89 -0.22
CA PHE A 370 -15.85 -6.03 -0.19
C PHE A 370 -15.43 -7.34 0.44
N VAL A 371 -14.50 -7.98 -0.26
CA VAL A 371 -13.88 -9.24 0.08
C VAL A 371 -12.58 -8.95 0.83
N ASP A 372 -12.42 -9.61 1.98
CA ASP A 372 -11.19 -9.61 2.73
C ASP A 372 -10.08 -10.36 1.97
N GLN A 373 -8.85 -9.83 2.04
CA GLN A 373 -7.71 -10.40 1.32
C GLN A 373 -6.54 -10.65 2.27
N LEU A 374 -5.81 -11.73 2.01
CA LEU A 374 -4.51 -11.99 2.59
C LEU A 374 -3.44 -11.52 1.62
N LEU A 375 -2.48 -10.74 2.12
CA LEU A 375 -1.28 -10.46 1.35
C LEU A 375 -0.29 -11.62 1.50
N PHE A 376 0.05 -12.25 0.39
CA PHE A 376 1.07 -13.29 0.29
C PHE A 376 2.30 -12.75 -0.43
N VAL A 377 3.48 -13.00 0.14
CA VAL A 377 4.75 -12.52 -0.38
C VAL A 377 5.76 -13.65 -0.50
N TYR A 378 6.44 -13.73 -1.64
CA TYR A 378 7.71 -14.41 -1.81
C TYR A 378 8.83 -13.36 -1.75
N TYR A 379 9.90 -13.65 -1.01
CA TYR A 379 11.09 -12.80 -1.01
C TYR A 379 12.37 -13.62 -0.78
N LYS A 380 13.49 -13.12 -1.29
CA LYS A 380 14.81 -13.75 -1.15
C LYS A 380 15.65 -13.11 -0.03
N GLY A 381 16.38 -13.95 0.71
CA GLY A 381 17.41 -13.51 1.67
C GLY A 381 17.00 -13.61 3.15
N LYS A 382 17.91 -13.20 4.04
CA LYS A 382 17.72 -13.26 5.50
C LYS A 382 16.91 -12.06 6.02
N SER A 383 16.46 -12.22 7.26
CA SER A 383 15.74 -11.23 8.07
C SER A 383 16.55 -9.96 8.36
N PHE A 384 15.81 -8.93 8.74
CA PHE A 384 16.26 -7.54 8.81
C PHE A 384 17.09 -7.24 10.06
N ASN A 385 18.06 -6.35 9.92
CA ASN A 385 18.76 -5.75 11.06
C ASN A 385 18.49 -4.23 11.07
N ASN A 386 18.30 -3.65 12.26
CA ASN A 386 18.36 -2.20 12.53
C ASN A 386 17.33 -1.31 11.80
N ILE A 387 16.04 -1.70 11.80
CA ILE A 387 14.96 -0.82 11.32
C ILE A 387 14.42 0.03 12.48
N LYS A 388 14.31 1.35 12.28
CA LYS A 388 13.68 2.27 13.23
C LYS A 388 12.17 2.31 13.03
N LEU A 389 11.44 1.61 13.88
CA LEU A 389 9.99 1.47 13.82
C LEU A 389 9.31 2.21 14.99
N ILE A 390 8.10 2.70 14.75
CA ILE A 390 7.22 3.16 15.85
C ILE A 390 6.66 1.94 16.62
N PRO A 391 6.24 2.10 17.89
CA PRO A 391 5.71 1.00 18.70
C PRO A 391 4.61 0.18 18.03
N ASP A 392 3.69 0.82 17.31
CA ASP A 392 2.55 0.14 16.66
C ASP A 392 3.00 -0.75 15.50
N THR A 393 4.01 -0.33 14.74
CA THR A 393 4.61 -1.15 13.67
C THR A 393 5.39 -2.32 14.27
N VAL A 394 6.04 -2.11 15.41
CA VAL A 394 6.68 -3.18 16.19
C VAL A 394 5.65 -4.20 16.66
N GLU A 395 4.53 -3.74 17.23
CA GLU A 395 3.41 -4.58 17.65
C GLU A 395 2.86 -5.39 16.47
N PHE A 396 2.59 -4.74 15.34
CA PHE A 396 2.13 -5.40 14.11
C PHE A 396 3.05 -6.54 13.68
N LEU A 397 4.35 -6.26 13.53
CA LEU A 397 5.32 -7.27 13.11
C LEU A 397 5.46 -8.41 14.14
N LYS A 398 5.32 -8.12 15.44
CA LYS A 398 5.30 -9.13 16.51
C LYS A 398 4.12 -10.07 16.34
N THR A 399 2.94 -9.52 16.10
CA THR A 399 1.70 -10.29 15.96
C THR A 399 1.75 -11.23 14.77
N ILE A 400 2.24 -10.78 13.60
CA ILE A 400 2.33 -11.62 12.40
C ILE A 400 3.48 -12.65 12.43
N LYS A 401 4.15 -12.81 13.58
CA LYS A 401 5.27 -13.74 13.83
C LYS A 401 6.45 -13.62 12.84
N PHE A 402 6.61 -12.44 12.24
CA PHE A 402 7.80 -12.11 11.45
C PHE A 402 9.00 -11.75 12.36
N TYR A 403 8.74 -11.55 13.66
CA TYR A 403 9.65 -10.99 14.67
C TYR A 403 10.74 -11.91 15.24
N ASN A 404 10.72 -13.23 14.97
CA ASN A 404 11.68 -14.18 15.58
C ASN A 404 13.14 -14.01 15.09
N LYS A 405 13.46 -12.97 14.29
CA LYS A 405 14.76 -12.82 13.63
C LYS A 405 15.27 -11.36 13.49
N ILE A 406 14.82 -10.41 14.33
CA ILE A 406 15.32 -9.01 14.29
C ILE A 406 15.77 -8.60 15.70
N GLU A 407 17.05 -8.28 15.88
CA GLU A 407 17.57 -7.65 17.10
C GLU A 407 17.12 -6.19 17.20
N LEU A 408 16.56 -5.80 18.35
CA LEU A 408 16.13 -4.43 18.64
C LEU A 408 17.35 -3.54 18.91
N ALA A 409 17.77 -2.74 17.93
CA ALA A 409 18.70 -1.65 18.19
C ALA A 409 17.95 -0.43 18.76
N GLY A 410 18.00 -0.29 20.08
CA GLY A 410 17.94 1.01 20.77
C GLY A 410 16.61 1.77 20.70
N LEU A 411 15.64 1.36 21.51
CA LEU A 411 14.72 2.32 22.12
C LEU A 411 15.43 2.95 23.31
N LYS A 412 16.16 4.06 23.08
CA LYS A 412 16.36 5.02 24.17
C LYS A 412 15.08 5.87 24.24
N PRO A 413 14.38 5.91 25.38
CA PRO A 413 13.24 6.81 25.54
C PRO A 413 13.75 8.25 25.40
N PHE A 414 13.01 9.06 24.66
CA PHE A 414 13.08 10.52 24.72
C PHE A 414 11.85 11.02 25.46
#